data_AF-Q027L0-F1
#
_entry.id   AF-Q027L0-F1
#
_cell.length_a   1.000
_cell.length_b   1.000
_cell.length_c   1.000
_cell.angle_alpha   90.00
_cell.angle_beta   90.00
_cell.angle_gamma   90.00
#
_symmetry.space_group_name_H-M   'P 1'
#
loop_
_entity.id
_entity.type
_entity.pdbx_description
1 polymer ?
#
loop_
_entity_poly.entity_id
_entity_poly.type
_entity_poly.pdbx_seq_one_letter_code
_entity_poly.pdbx_strand_id
1 'polypeptide(L)'
;MLSPKDSPLGKQLSQYVCLRITRLDDVDVGLFERDWNNTIYFFAFNADEKIYFRYGGRDSASPDTYLNVDSLELALRQGLQMHEQYLGGALKLPERPKALFPREIPLLVQRTFAQRQCVECHLIGDFQNLQRQQDGVLDKLTHLYRSPDIKTIGIELDVPKGLVVKQATGAAQAAGMKAGDRIVTWNGAPVVTFGDLQYQYDKVDRKAAKLTVQVDRGESLQITLPPRWWWTDLRFRQSSVDPRLDFEDRPLTAEEKSKLGLPPDGIASQVKYVSEFAKIRKTHDLRTGDIIYAVDGVERDEIANTAELFLKLRKKAGESATLGVIRSGQRIQMPLHSYQLSFRK
;
A
#
# COMPACT_ATOMS: atom_id res chain seq x y z
N MET A 1 -11.53 25.61 -11.84
CA MET A 1 -12.86 25.25 -11.32
C MET A 1 -13.13 23.82 -11.77
N LEU A 2 -13.38 22.87 -10.86
CA LEU A 2 -13.30 21.42 -11.13
C LEU A 2 -14.48 20.83 -11.95
N SER A 3 -15.49 21.64 -12.28
CA SER A 3 -16.53 21.36 -13.27
C SER A 3 -17.36 22.64 -13.48
N PRO A 4 -18.05 22.81 -14.63
CA PRO A 4 -19.07 23.86 -14.78
C PRO A 4 -20.10 23.78 -13.65
N LYS A 5 -20.55 24.90 -13.09
CA LYS A 5 -21.48 24.91 -11.93
C LYS A 5 -22.80 24.19 -12.22
N ASP A 6 -23.17 24.18 -13.48
CA ASP A 6 -24.42 23.70 -14.04
C ASP A 6 -24.36 22.21 -14.45
N SER A 7 -23.16 21.59 -14.40
CA SER A 7 -23.02 20.13 -14.55
C SER A 7 -23.55 19.37 -13.31
N PRO A 8 -23.83 18.07 -13.42
CA PRO A 8 -24.20 17.23 -12.27
C PRO A 8 -23.20 17.34 -11.10
N LEU A 9 -21.90 17.12 -11.37
CA LEU A 9 -20.85 17.31 -10.37
C LEU A 9 -20.78 18.75 -9.85
N GLY A 10 -20.95 19.76 -10.69
CA GLY A 10 -20.94 21.18 -10.28
C GLY A 10 -22.02 21.51 -9.26
N LYS A 11 -23.26 21.06 -9.50
CA LYS A 11 -24.40 21.22 -8.59
C LYS A 11 -24.19 20.48 -7.27
N GLN A 12 -23.49 19.37 -7.32
CA GLN A 12 -23.16 18.62 -6.12
C GLN A 12 -22.08 19.31 -5.30
N LEU A 13 -20.98 19.72 -5.95
CA LEU A 13 -19.88 20.47 -5.33
C LEU A 13 -20.34 21.83 -4.77
N SER A 14 -21.40 22.46 -5.30
CA SER A 14 -21.93 23.70 -4.72
C SER A 14 -22.57 23.53 -3.34
N GLN A 15 -22.85 22.30 -2.92
CA GLN A 15 -23.32 21.99 -1.56
C GLN A 15 -22.16 21.78 -0.57
N TYR A 16 -20.92 21.77 -1.07
CA TYR A 16 -19.71 21.60 -0.28
C TYR A 16 -18.91 22.89 -0.19
N VAL A 17 -18.24 23.10 0.94
CA VAL A 17 -17.13 24.04 1.03
C VAL A 17 -15.89 23.37 0.45
N CYS A 18 -15.57 23.67 -0.81
CA CYS A 18 -14.44 23.07 -1.52
C CYS A 18 -13.12 23.76 -1.14
N LEU A 19 -12.18 22.99 -0.60
CA LEU A 19 -10.83 23.46 -0.24
C LEU A 19 -9.77 22.64 -0.97
N ARG A 20 -8.64 23.28 -1.31
CA ARG A 20 -7.47 22.61 -1.88
C ARG A 20 -6.26 22.85 -1.00
N ILE A 21 -5.69 21.77 -0.48
CA ILE A 21 -4.42 21.79 0.24
C ILE A 21 -3.29 21.55 -0.77
N THR A 22 -2.40 22.53 -0.89
CA THR A 22 -1.20 22.45 -1.77
C THR A 22 0.09 22.32 -0.98
N ARG A 23 0.03 22.51 0.34
CA ARG A 23 1.14 22.46 1.28
C ARG A 23 0.69 21.80 2.57
N LEU A 24 1.49 20.90 3.10
CA LEU A 24 1.12 20.14 4.30
C LEU A 24 1.68 20.73 5.59
N ASP A 25 2.51 21.77 5.51
CA ASP A 25 3.32 22.33 6.59
C ASP A 25 2.61 22.41 7.96
N ASP A 26 1.35 22.85 7.98
CA ASP A 26 0.54 23.06 9.19
C ASP A 26 -0.79 22.27 9.16
N VAL A 27 -0.87 21.23 8.32
CA VAL A 27 -2.04 20.34 8.24
C VAL A 27 -1.94 19.25 9.30
N ASP A 28 -3.04 18.96 10.00
CA ASP A 28 -3.13 17.80 10.89
C ASP A 28 -3.09 16.49 10.07
N VAL A 29 -1.90 15.92 9.92
CA VAL A 29 -1.68 14.68 9.19
C VAL A 29 -2.19 13.45 9.96
N GLY A 30 -2.48 13.60 11.25
CA GLY A 30 -3.17 12.59 12.06
C GLY A 30 -4.65 12.47 11.69
N LEU A 31 -5.33 13.59 11.47
CA LEU A 31 -6.72 13.60 11.00
C LEU A 31 -6.86 12.99 9.60
N PHE A 32 -6.01 13.42 8.66
CA PHE A 32 -6.04 13.00 7.26
C PHE A 32 -5.15 11.78 6.95
N GLU A 33 -5.05 10.85 7.90
CA GLU A 33 -4.27 9.62 7.72
C GLU A 33 -4.76 8.85 6.49
N ARG A 34 -3.78 8.47 5.66
CA ARG A 34 -3.91 7.72 4.42
C ARG A 34 -2.53 7.21 4.00
N ASP A 35 -2.45 6.55 2.85
CA ASP A 35 -1.17 6.29 2.22
C ASP A 35 -0.53 7.57 1.65
N TRP A 36 0.58 7.99 2.27
CA TRP A 36 1.31 9.20 1.88
C TRP A 36 2.01 9.08 0.52
N ASN A 37 2.07 7.89 -0.08
CA ASN A 37 2.66 7.67 -1.41
C ASN A 37 1.64 7.78 -2.56
N ASN A 38 0.37 8.03 -2.25
CA ASN A 38 -0.65 8.24 -3.27
C ASN A 38 -0.65 9.69 -3.75
N THR A 39 -0.85 9.88 -5.04
CA THR A 39 -0.75 11.18 -5.72
C THR A 39 -1.81 12.17 -5.24
N ILE A 40 -3.04 11.71 -4.99
CA ILE A 40 -4.16 12.56 -4.61
C ILE A 40 -5.16 11.82 -3.74
N TYR A 41 -5.77 12.55 -2.82
CA TYR A 41 -6.94 12.15 -2.05
C TYR A 41 -7.89 13.32 -1.90
N PHE A 42 -9.16 13.00 -1.78
CA PHE A 42 -10.25 13.90 -1.42
C PHE A 42 -10.86 13.42 -0.11
N PHE A 43 -11.30 14.36 0.73
CA PHE A 43 -11.96 14.05 1.98
C PHE A 43 -13.24 14.87 2.05
N ALA A 44 -14.33 14.24 2.48
CA ALA A 44 -15.52 14.96 2.94
C ALA A 44 -15.60 14.80 4.47
N PHE A 45 -15.78 15.90 5.18
CA PHE A 45 -15.83 15.95 6.63
C PHE A 45 -16.66 17.14 7.11
N ASN A 46 -17.06 17.16 8.38
CA ASN A 46 -17.86 18.22 8.98
C ASN A 46 -17.05 19.18 9.87
N ALA A 47 -17.72 20.19 10.44
CA ALA A 47 -17.12 21.18 11.33
C ALA A 47 -16.56 20.59 12.65
N ASP A 48 -17.03 19.40 13.05
CA ASP A 48 -16.52 18.64 14.20
C ASP A 48 -15.34 17.72 13.82
N GLU A 49 -14.78 17.91 12.61
CA GLU A 49 -13.67 17.13 12.04
C GLU A 49 -13.94 15.63 11.96
N LYS A 50 -15.21 15.25 11.83
CA LYS A 50 -15.62 13.88 11.56
C LYS A 50 -15.57 13.62 10.05
N ILE A 51 -14.74 12.68 9.62
CA ILE A 51 -14.60 12.29 8.22
C ILE A 51 -15.79 11.42 7.82
N TYR A 52 -16.54 11.85 6.80
CA TYR A 52 -17.57 11.06 6.14
C TYR A 52 -16.95 10.00 5.23
N PHE A 53 -15.99 10.39 4.39
CA PHE A 53 -15.25 9.46 3.54
C PHE A 53 -13.87 9.99 3.14
N ARG A 54 -12.98 9.07 2.79
CA ARG A 54 -11.70 9.29 2.12
C ARG A 54 -11.81 8.79 0.70
N TYR A 55 -11.65 9.62 -0.32
CA TYR A 55 -11.73 9.19 -1.71
C TYR A 55 -10.36 9.29 -2.38
N GLY A 56 -9.97 8.25 -3.12
CA GLY A 56 -8.66 8.13 -3.74
C GLY A 56 -8.12 6.72 -3.60
N GLY A 57 -6.83 6.57 -3.81
CA GLY A 57 -6.15 5.27 -3.81
C GLY A 57 -5.64 4.89 -5.19
N ARG A 58 -4.73 3.92 -5.20
CA ARG A 58 -4.13 3.34 -6.41
C ARG A 58 -3.68 1.91 -6.13
N ASP A 59 -3.32 1.21 -7.20
CA ASP A 59 -2.46 0.02 -7.14
C ASP A 59 -1.17 0.28 -7.94
N SER A 60 -0.39 -0.77 -8.19
CA SER A 60 0.85 -0.65 -8.95
C SER A 60 0.64 -0.44 -10.45
N ALA A 61 -0.55 -0.70 -10.99
CA ALA A 61 -0.84 -0.55 -12.41
C ALA A 61 -0.84 0.93 -12.82
N SER A 62 -1.48 1.81 -12.03
CA SER A 62 -1.56 3.23 -12.35
C SER A 62 -1.77 4.11 -11.11
N PRO A 63 -1.27 5.36 -11.07
CA PRO A 63 -1.60 6.30 -10.01
C PRO A 63 -3.08 6.71 -9.94
N ASP A 64 -3.89 6.39 -10.96
CA ASP A 64 -5.31 6.72 -11.07
C ASP A 64 -6.26 5.51 -11.05
N THR A 65 -5.77 4.31 -10.71
CA THR A 65 -6.57 3.06 -10.74
C THR A 65 -7.94 3.18 -10.05
N TYR A 66 -8.02 3.93 -8.94
CA TYR A 66 -9.27 4.11 -8.19
C TYR A 66 -9.75 5.57 -8.18
N LEU A 67 -9.33 6.37 -9.17
CA LEU A 67 -9.79 7.73 -9.39
C LEU A 67 -10.72 7.77 -10.59
N ASN A 68 -12.01 7.97 -10.35
CA ASN A 68 -13.01 8.04 -11.40
C ASN A 68 -14.11 9.06 -11.04
N VAL A 69 -14.52 9.87 -12.02
CA VAL A 69 -15.48 10.95 -11.78
C VAL A 69 -16.84 10.41 -11.32
N ASP A 70 -17.32 9.31 -11.90
CA ASP A 70 -18.63 8.73 -11.55
C ASP A 70 -18.64 8.23 -10.10
N SER A 71 -17.60 7.54 -9.67
CA SER A 71 -17.54 7.08 -8.28
C SER A 71 -17.25 8.19 -7.28
N LEU A 72 -16.61 9.29 -7.70
CA LEU A 72 -16.50 10.50 -6.89
C LEU A 72 -17.87 11.18 -6.71
N GLU A 73 -18.67 11.30 -7.77
CA GLU A 73 -20.05 11.81 -7.70
C GLU A 73 -20.92 10.96 -6.76
N LEU A 74 -20.80 9.63 -6.85
CA LEU A 74 -21.47 8.71 -5.93
C LEU A 74 -21.05 8.94 -4.47
N ALA A 75 -19.73 9.02 -4.21
CA ALA A 75 -19.20 9.25 -2.88
C ALA A 75 -19.67 10.59 -2.29
N LEU A 76 -19.62 11.68 -3.08
CA LEU A 76 -20.14 12.98 -2.68
C LEU A 76 -21.64 12.92 -2.38
N ARG A 77 -22.42 12.02 -2.99
CA ARG A 77 -23.87 11.98 -2.76
C ARG A 77 -24.13 11.31 -1.41
N GLN A 78 -23.40 10.23 -1.18
CA GLN A 78 -23.41 9.52 0.09
C GLN A 78 -22.89 10.39 1.22
N GLY A 79 -21.87 11.23 0.99
CA GLY A 79 -21.36 12.17 2.00
C GLY A 79 -22.41 13.18 2.46
N LEU A 80 -23.23 13.73 1.55
CA LEU A 80 -24.34 14.62 1.92
C LEU A 80 -25.41 13.87 2.73
N GLN A 81 -25.77 12.65 2.33
CA GLN A 81 -26.71 11.81 3.08
C GLN A 81 -26.19 11.47 4.49
N MET A 82 -24.91 11.13 4.61
CA MET A 82 -24.26 10.90 5.90
C MET A 82 -24.25 12.17 6.76
N HIS A 83 -24.09 13.35 6.14
CA HIS A 83 -24.16 14.62 6.85
C HIS A 83 -25.57 14.87 7.43
N GLU A 84 -26.63 14.64 6.67
CA GLU A 84 -28.00 14.72 7.15
C GLU A 84 -28.28 13.74 8.29
N GLN A 85 -27.84 12.49 8.16
CA GLN A 85 -27.96 11.47 9.21
C GLN A 85 -27.18 11.84 10.47
N TYR A 86 -26.02 12.47 10.33
CA TYR A 86 -25.21 12.96 11.44
C TYR A 86 -25.95 14.08 12.19
N LEU A 87 -26.47 15.08 11.46
CA LEU A 87 -27.25 16.17 12.04
C LEU A 87 -28.52 15.66 12.73
N GLY A 88 -29.16 14.62 12.17
CA GLY A 88 -30.31 13.95 12.76
C GLY A 88 -29.99 12.97 13.91
N GLY A 89 -28.71 12.77 14.25
CA GLY A 89 -28.27 11.85 15.30
C GLY A 89 -28.34 10.36 14.95
N ALA A 90 -28.73 10.02 13.72
CA ALA A 90 -28.84 8.64 13.24
C ALA A 90 -27.47 8.03 12.88
N LEU A 91 -26.49 8.85 12.51
CA LEU A 91 -25.13 8.43 12.21
C LEU A 91 -24.16 8.88 13.31
N LYS A 92 -23.51 7.92 13.96
CA LYS A 92 -22.38 8.17 14.87
C LYS A 92 -21.07 7.89 14.15
N LEU A 93 -20.24 8.92 14.03
CA LEU A 93 -18.91 8.80 13.43
C LEU A 93 -17.84 8.56 14.50
N PRO A 94 -16.72 7.90 14.16
CA PRO A 94 -15.63 7.65 15.10
C PRO A 94 -15.10 8.94 15.76
N GLU A 95 -14.42 8.75 16.89
CA GLU A 95 -13.72 9.88 17.52
C GLU A 95 -12.59 10.42 16.64
N ARG A 96 -12.34 11.72 16.80
CA ARG A 96 -11.24 12.38 16.09
C ARG A 96 -9.93 11.70 16.54
N PRO A 97 -9.05 11.28 15.61
CA PRO A 97 -7.77 10.70 15.98
C PRO A 97 -6.88 11.74 16.67
N LYS A 98 -5.84 11.26 17.37
CA LYS A 98 -4.82 12.14 17.94
C LYS A 98 -4.18 12.97 16.82
N ALA A 99 -4.13 14.28 17.02
CA ALA A 99 -3.48 15.18 16.08
C ALA A 99 -1.99 14.84 15.93
N LEU A 100 -1.49 15.02 14.72
CA LEU A 100 -0.07 14.96 14.42
C LEU A 100 0.22 16.00 13.34
N PHE A 101 1.11 16.93 13.62
CA PHE A 101 1.54 17.96 12.67
C PHE A 101 2.93 17.65 12.13
N PRO A 102 3.26 18.04 10.89
CA PRO A 102 4.59 17.85 10.31
C PRO A 102 5.75 18.40 11.16
N ARG A 103 5.50 19.46 11.92
CA ARG A 103 6.47 20.07 12.84
C ARG A 103 6.80 19.20 14.07
N GLU A 104 6.02 18.17 14.31
CA GLU A 104 6.24 17.19 15.38
C GLU A 104 7.02 15.95 14.89
N ILE A 105 7.34 15.86 13.59
CA ILE A 105 8.10 14.75 13.00
C ILE A 105 9.57 15.18 12.90
N PRO A 106 10.50 14.66 13.76
CA PRO A 106 11.83 15.26 13.90
C PRO A 106 12.67 15.24 12.62
N LEU A 107 12.77 14.08 11.95
CA LEU A 107 13.49 14.01 10.67
C LEU A 107 12.87 14.86 9.57
N LEU A 108 11.54 15.00 9.54
CA LEU A 108 10.89 15.89 8.57
C LEU A 108 11.30 17.35 8.86
N VAL A 109 11.27 17.79 10.12
CA VAL A 109 11.77 19.11 10.55
C VAL A 109 13.20 19.35 10.11
N GLN A 110 14.09 18.40 10.42
CA GLN A 110 15.51 18.51 10.09
C GLN A 110 15.76 18.56 8.58
N ARG A 111 15.01 17.77 7.79
CA ARG A 111 15.27 17.57 6.37
C ARG A 111 14.49 18.50 5.44
N THR A 112 13.45 19.18 5.93
CA THR A 112 12.66 20.12 5.11
C THR A 112 12.61 21.52 5.73
N PHE A 113 12.01 21.67 6.91
CA PHE A 113 11.79 22.97 7.54
C PHE A 113 13.10 23.71 7.84
N ALA A 114 14.11 23.01 8.39
CA ALA A 114 15.42 23.60 8.66
C ALA A 114 16.16 24.06 7.37
N GLN A 115 15.79 23.48 6.22
CA GLN A 115 16.31 23.84 4.90
C GLN A 115 15.42 24.86 4.17
N ARG A 116 14.39 25.40 4.83
CA ARG A 116 13.40 26.33 4.26
C ARG A 116 12.65 25.76 3.05
N GLN A 117 12.42 24.45 3.05
CA GLN A 117 11.66 23.75 2.01
C GLN A 117 10.22 23.45 2.45
N CYS A 118 9.32 23.28 1.48
CA CYS A 118 7.93 22.90 1.71
C CYS A 118 7.79 21.41 2.02
N VAL A 119 6.75 21.03 2.76
CA VAL A 119 6.42 19.62 3.02
C VAL A 119 5.51 19.07 1.90
N GLU A 120 6.04 18.11 1.15
CA GLU A 120 5.29 17.26 0.21
C GLU A 120 4.74 16.01 0.90
N CYS A 121 3.65 15.43 0.37
CA CYS A 121 2.96 14.31 1.00
C CYS A 121 3.86 13.09 1.23
N HIS A 122 4.61 12.66 0.22
CA HIS A 122 5.45 11.46 0.31
C HIS A 122 6.57 11.59 1.35
N LEU A 123 7.03 12.82 1.62
CA LEU A 123 8.07 13.08 2.63
C LEU A 123 7.60 12.75 4.05
N ILE A 124 6.31 12.85 4.34
CA ILE A 124 5.76 12.52 5.67
C ILE A 124 6.00 11.05 5.97
N GLY A 125 5.53 10.15 5.10
CA GLY A 125 5.69 8.71 5.27
C GLY A 125 7.17 8.30 5.26
N ASP A 126 7.97 8.89 4.36
CA ASP A 126 9.38 8.54 4.24
C ASP A 126 10.21 8.93 5.46
N PHE A 127 10.09 10.17 5.94
CA PHE A 127 10.84 10.61 7.12
C PHE A 127 10.33 9.99 8.42
N GLN A 128 9.05 9.64 8.51
CA GLN A 128 8.57 8.81 9.63
C GLN A 128 9.25 7.44 9.62
N ASN A 129 9.38 6.79 8.46
CA ASN A 129 10.04 5.49 8.36
C ASN A 129 11.56 5.57 8.63
N LEU A 130 12.23 6.62 8.16
CA LEU A 130 13.63 6.87 8.50
C LEU A 130 13.81 7.11 10.00
N GLN A 131 12.90 7.85 10.65
CA GLN A 131 12.95 8.06 12.10
C GLN A 131 12.76 6.74 12.84
N ARG A 132 11.74 5.95 12.46
CA ARG A 132 11.52 4.60 13.00
C ARG A 132 12.76 3.70 12.84
N GLN A 133 13.50 3.84 11.74
CA GLN A 133 14.74 3.10 11.51
C GLN A 133 15.86 3.55 12.46
N GLN A 134 16.00 4.86 12.70
CA GLN A 134 16.98 5.41 13.66
C GLN A 134 16.65 4.98 15.10
N ASP A 135 15.36 4.95 15.43
CA ASP A 135 14.88 4.58 16.77
C ASP A 135 14.83 3.06 17.01
N GLY A 136 15.11 2.25 15.97
CA GLY A 136 15.08 0.79 16.05
C GLY A 136 13.68 0.16 16.12
N VAL A 137 12.63 0.91 15.76
CA VAL A 137 11.22 0.49 15.83
C VAL A 137 10.56 0.27 14.47
N LEU A 138 11.34 0.30 13.38
CA LEU A 138 10.83 0.05 12.03
C LEU A 138 10.45 -1.42 11.85
N ASP A 139 9.16 -1.72 11.94
CA ASP A 139 8.59 -2.95 11.38
C ASP A 139 8.41 -2.79 9.86
N LYS A 140 9.27 -3.44 9.06
CA LYS A 140 9.20 -3.31 7.61
C LYS A 140 7.95 -3.93 7.00
N LEU A 141 7.39 -4.96 7.61
CA LEU A 141 6.20 -5.62 7.10
C LEU A 141 5.01 -4.67 7.11
N THR A 142 4.81 -3.96 8.22
CA THR A 142 3.71 -3.02 8.39
C THR A 142 4.01 -1.65 7.76
N HIS A 143 5.22 -1.13 7.91
CA HIS A 143 5.54 0.24 7.54
C HIS A 143 5.92 0.45 6.06
N LEU A 144 6.41 -0.57 5.36
CA LEU A 144 6.66 -0.48 3.91
C LEU A 144 5.45 -0.96 3.11
N TYR A 145 4.85 -2.10 3.49
CA TYR A 145 3.66 -2.65 2.82
C TYR A 145 2.37 -2.06 3.40
N ARG A 146 2.27 -0.72 3.35
CA ARG A 146 1.03 0.00 3.59
C ARG A 146 0.06 -0.24 2.43
N SER A 147 -1.23 -0.18 2.71
CA SER A 147 -2.30 -0.31 1.70
C SER A 147 -2.20 -1.58 0.84
N PRO A 148 -2.41 -2.77 1.44
CA PRO A 148 -2.44 -4.03 0.70
C PRO A 148 -3.36 -4.02 -0.52
N ASP A 149 -2.96 -4.72 -1.58
CA ASP A 149 -3.78 -4.82 -2.79
C ASP A 149 -4.91 -5.83 -2.57
N ILE A 150 -6.16 -5.41 -2.74
CA ILE A 150 -7.35 -6.27 -2.62
C ILE A 150 -7.41 -7.37 -3.68
N LYS A 151 -6.65 -7.24 -4.77
CA LYS A 151 -6.51 -8.30 -5.78
C LYS A 151 -5.82 -9.54 -5.23
N THR A 152 -4.97 -9.40 -4.21
CA THR A 152 -4.31 -10.56 -3.54
C THR A 152 -5.29 -11.51 -2.89
N ILE A 153 -6.46 -11.02 -2.49
CA ILE A 153 -7.57 -11.83 -1.96
C ILE A 153 -8.66 -12.09 -3.00
N GLY A 154 -8.43 -11.67 -4.25
CA GLY A 154 -9.28 -11.96 -5.39
C GLY A 154 -10.45 -11.02 -5.60
N ILE A 155 -10.36 -9.75 -5.18
CA ILE A 155 -11.40 -8.74 -5.43
C ILE A 155 -10.96 -7.79 -6.54
N GLU A 156 -11.77 -7.68 -7.59
CA GLU A 156 -11.69 -6.62 -8.60
C GLU A 156 -12.96 -5.77 -8.56
N LEU A 157 -12.81 -4.43 -8.52
CA LEU A 157 -13.93 -3.49 -8.43
C LEU A 157 -14.36 -2.98 -9.81
N ASP A 158 -15.66 -2.73 -9.96
CA ASP A 158 -16.24 -1.90 -11.01
C ASP A 158 -16.09 -0.42 -10.58
N VAL A 159 -14.91 0.13 -10.84
CA VAL A 159 -14.46 1.44 -10.29
C VAL A 159 -15.47 2.58 -10.49
N PRO A 160 -16.11 2.76 -11.67
CA PRO A 160 -17.17 3.77 -11.84
C PRO A 160 -18.36 3.60 -10.89
N LYS A 161 -18.66 2.39 -10.43
CA LYS A 161 -19.76 2.10 -9.50
C LYS A 161 -19.33 2.12 -8.03
N GLY A 162 -18.09 2.51 -7.73
CA GLY A 162 -17.52 2.57 -6.39
C GLY A 162 -17.11 1.18 -5.89
N LEU A 163 -17.57 0.80 -4.69
CA LEU A 163 -17.25 -0.48 -4.05
C LEU A 163 -18.07 -1.68 -4.58
N VAL A 164 -18.49 -1.66 -5.85
CA VAL A 164 -19.15 -2.80 -6.48
C VAL A 164 -18.09 -3.75 -7.01
N VAL A 165 -18.23 -5.03 -6.68
CA VAL A 165 -17.35 -6.10 -7.16
C VAL A 165 -17.66 -6.37 -8.62
N LYS A 166 -16.67 -6.15 -9.50
CA LYS A 166 -16.73 -6.56 -10.90
C LYS A 166 -16.49 -8.06 -11.03
N GLN A 167 -15.50 -8.57 -10.31
CA GLN A 167 -15.13 -9.97 -10.31
C GLN A 167 -14.60 -10.39 -8.94
N ALA A 168 -15.01 -11.58 -8.50
CA ALA A 168 -14.46 -12.26 -7.34
C ALA A 168 -13.75 -13.54 -7.80
N THR A 169 -12.55 -13.78 -7.30
CA THR A 169 -11.74 -14.99 -7.52
C THR A 169 -11.11 -15.44 -6.20
N GLY A 170 -10.44 -16.59 -6.20
CA GLY A 170 -9.60 -17.02 -5.08
C GLY A 170 -10.31 -17.00 -3.72
N ALA A 171 -9.69 -16.34 -2.73
CA ALA A 171 -10.17 -16.29 -1.36
C ALA A 171 -11.54 -15.60 -1.21
N ALA A 172 -11.76 -14.49 -1.92
CA ALA A 172 -13.04 -13.77 -1.90
C ALA A 172 -14.16 -14.61 -2.50
N GLN A 173 -13.92 -15.28 -3.65
CA GLN A 173 -14.89 -16.17 -4.26
C GLN A 173 -15.20 -17.38 -3.37
N ALA A 174 -14.18 -17.98 -2.76
CA ALA A 174 -14.33 -19.10 -1.83
C ALA A 174 -15.16 -18.70 -0.58
N ALA A 175 -15.11 -17.44 -0.17
CA ALA A 175 -15.94 -16.89 0.90
C ALA A 175 -17.38 -16.55 0.46
N GLY A 176 -17.73 -16.76 -0.81
CA GLY A 176 -19.08 -16.53 -1.35
C GLY A 176 -19.31 -15.14 -1.95
N MET A 177 -18.26 -14.33 -2.14
CA MET A 177 -18.37 -13.04 -2.83
C MET A 177 -18.70 -13.25 -4.31
N LYS A 178 -19.59 -12.41 -4.85
CA LYS A 178 -20.09 -12.49 -6.23
C LYS A 178 -19.90 -11.17 -6.97
N ALA A 179 -19.80 -11.24 -8.28
CA ALA A 179 -19.92 -10.05 -9.13
C ALA A 179 -21.27 -9.36 -8.88
N GLY A 180 -21.26 -8.04 -8.78
CA GLY A 180 -22.41 -7.21 -8.43
C GLY A 180 -22.57 -6.94 -6.93
N ASP A 181 -21.85 -7.65 -6.05
CA ASP A 181 -21.86 -7.35 -4.62
C ASP A 181 -21.31 -5.94 -4.37
N ARG A 182 -22.01 -5.13 -3.56
CA ARG A 182 -21.47 -3.86 -3.05
C ARG A 182 -20.92 -4.08 -1.66
N ILE A 183 -19.63 -3.79 -1.46
CA ILE A 183 -19.00 -3.85 -0.14
C ILE A 183 -19.49 -2.65 0.69
N VAL A 184 -19.96 -2.91 1.92
CA VAL A 184 -20.50 -1.88 2.83
C VAL A 184 -19.74 -1.81 4.15
N THR A 185 -19.14 -2.93 4.61
CA THR A 185 -18.25 -2.92 5.77
C THR A 185 -17.00 -3.74 5.53
N TRP A 186 -15.91 -3.29 6.14
CA TRP A 186 -14.60 -3.94 6.11
C TRP A 186 -14.11 -4.13 7.55
N ASN A 187 -14.02 -5.38 7.99
CA ASN A 187 -13.69 -5.73 9.37
C ASN A 187 -14.57 -5.01 10.42
N GLY A 188 -15.87 -4.89 10.13
CA GLY A 188 -16.84 -4.20 10.99
C GLY A 188 -16.85 -2.67 10.87
N ALA A 189 -15.87 -2.07 10.21
CA ALA A 189 -15.89 -0.63 9.94
C ALA A 189 -16.70 -0.33 8.66
N PRO A 190 -17.61 0.66 8.67
CA PRO A 190 -18.32 1.07 7.47
C PRO A 190 -17.35 1.66 6.44
N VAL A 191 -17.55 1.32 5.17
CA VAL A 191 -16.74 1.83 4.06
C VAL A 191 -17.65 2.29 2.92
N VAL A 192 -17.34 3.44 2.36
CA VAL A 192 -18.15 4.07 1.31
C VAL A 192 -17.39 4.08 -0.02
N THR A 193 -16.07 4.28 0.06
CA THR A 193 -15.18 4.41 -1.10
C THR A 193 -14.04 3.39 -1.02
N PHE A 194 -13.28 3.26 -2.12
CA PHE A 194 -12.02 2.51 -2.08
C PHE A 194 -11.01 3.11 -1.10
N GLY A 195 -10.96 4.43 -0.93
CA GLY A 195 -10.04 5.07 0.03
C GLY A 195 -10.35 4.72 1.48
N ASP A 196 -11.63 4.59 1.85
CA ASP A 196 -12.04 4.09 3.16
C ASP A 196 -11.67 2.62 3.33
N LEU A 197 -11.97 1.79 2.32
CA LEU A 197 -11.63 0.37 2.32
C LEU A 197 -10.12 0.18 2.49
N GLN A 198 -9.30 0.87 1.69
CA GLN A 198 -7.84 0.81 1.76
C GLN A 198 -7.33 1.23 3.14
N TYR A 199 -7.88 2.30 3.72
CA TYR A 199 -7.55 2.74 5.08
C TYR A 199 -7.87 1.69 6.15
N GLN A 200 -9.00 0.98 6.05
CA GLN A 200 -9.34 -0.08 7.00
C GLN A 200 -8.52 -1.35 6.75
N TYR A 201 -8.27 -1.70 5.49
CA TYR A 201 -7.50 -2.88 5.13
C TYR A 201 -6.03 -2.77 5.59
N ASP A 202 -5.48 -1.57 5.51
CA ASP A 202 -4.14 -1.26 5.96
C ASP A 202 -3.93 -1.54 7.46
N LYS A 203 -4.97 -1.41 8.28
CA LYS A 203 -4.95 -1.64 9.74
C LYS A 203 -5.06 -3.11 10.13
N VAL A 204 -5.39 -4.00 9.20
CA VAL A 204 -5.50 -5.43 9.50
C VAL A 204 -4.10 -5.96 9.85
N ASP A 205 -4.00 -6.62 11.01
CA ASP A 205 -2.76 -7.23 11.48
C ASP A 205 -2.20 -8.14 10.37
N ARG A 206 -0.93 -7.95 10.02
CA ARG A 206 -0.25 -8.69 8.94
C ARG A 206 -0.19 -10.21 9.19
N LYS A 207 -0.46 -10.66 10.43
CA LYS A 207 -0.60 -12.06 10.83
C LYS A 207 -2.04 -12.57 10.84
N ALA A 208 -3.03 -11.73 10.53
CA ALA A 208 -4.42 -12.15 10.48
C ALA A 208 -4.62 -13.28 9.46
N ALA A 209 -5.35 -14.31 9.89
CA ALA A 209 -5.71 -15.44 9.03
C ALA A 209 -7.07 -15.24 8.34
N LYS A 210 -7.88 -14.30 8.82
CA LYS A 210 -9.24 -14.08 8.36
C LYS A 210 -9.60 -12.60 8.39
N LEU A 211 -10.52 -12.23 7.52
CA LEU A 211 -11.12 -10.90 7.42
C LEU A 211 -12.63 -11.04 7.19
N THR A 212 -13.43 -10.23 7.88
CA THR A 212 -14.88 -10.18 7.64
C THR A 212 -15.22 -8.99 6.73
N VAL A 213 -16.01 -9.25 5.68
CA VAL A 213 -16.52 -8.24 4.75
C VAL A 213 -18.04 -8.37 4.69
N GLN A 214 -18.78 -7.28 4.84
CA GLN A 214 -20.23 -7.30 4.58
C GLN A 214 -20.54 -6.69 3.24
N VAL A 215 -21.51 -7.30 2.55
CA VAL A 215 -22.03 -6.84 1.28
C VAL A 215 -23.49 -6.44 1.39
N ASP A 216 -23.96 -5.60 0.48
CA ASP A 216 -25.34 -5.07 0.39
C ASP A 216 -26.40 -6.12 -0.03
N ARG A 217 -26.22 -7.35 0.49
CA ARG A 217 -27.20 -8.44 0.53
C ARG A 217 -27.58 -8.78 1.98
N GLY A 218 -26.98 -8.08 2.96
CA GLY A 218 -27.07 -8.42 4.39
C GLY A 218 -26.17 -9.57 4.82
N GLU A 219 -25.33 -10.09 3.93
CA GLU A 219 -24.45 -11.22 4.21
C GLU A 219 -23.07 -10.76 4.72
N SER A 220 -22.57 -11.47 5.73
CA SER A 220 -21.20 -11.33 6.26
C SER A 220 -20.32 -12.45 5.70
N LEU A 221 -19.35 -12.10 4.87
CA LEU A 221 -18.42 -13.01 4.22
C LEU A 221 -17.13 -13.08 5.04
N GLN A 222 -16.73 -14.28 5.47
CA GLN A 222 -15.46 -14.50 6.15
C GLN A 222 -14.41 -14.96 5.13
N ILE A 223 -13.53 -14.04 4.72
CA ILE A 223 -12.45 -14.30 3.78
C ILE A 223 -11.27 -14.90 4.54
N THR A 224 -10.86 -16.12 4.18
CA THR A 224 -9.59 -16.71 4.63
C THR A 224 -8.44 -16.03 3.89
N LEU A 225 -7.58 -15.34 4.63
CA LEU A 225 -6.50 -14.57 4.05
C LEU A 225 -5.36 -15.49 3.58
N PRO A 226 -4.96 -15.47 2.30
CA PRO A 226 -3.85 -16.26 1.81
C PRO A 226 -2.51 -15.74 2.37
N PRO A 227 -1.43 -16.56 2.35
CA PRO A 227 -0.09 -16.09 2.67
C PRO A 227 0.26 -14.85 1.85
N ARG A 228 0.84 -13.83 2.51
CA ARG A 228 1.21 -12.56 1.87
C ARG A 228 0.03 -11.81 1.23
N TRP A 229 -1.19 -11.96 1.74
CA TRP A 229 -2.34 -11.11 1.37
C TRP A 229 -2.03 -9.60 1.47
N TRP A 230 -1.10 -9.23 2.36
CA TRP A 230 -0.71 -7.84 2.57
C TRP A 230 0.20 -7.29 1.45
N TRP A 231 0.66 -8.15 0.54
CA TRP A 231 1.64 -7.79 -0.47
C TRP A 231 1.07 -6.74 -1.43
N THR A 232 1.92 -5.78 -1.74
CA THR A 232 1.69 -4.77 -2.77
C THR A 232 3.05 -4.42 -3.35
N ASP A 233 3.08 -4.10 -4.64
CA ASP A 233 4.32 -3.70 -5.30
C ASP A 233 4.72 -2.28 -4.85
N LEU A 234 5.90 -2.20 -4.24
CA LEU A 234 6.41 -0.97 -3.61
C LEU A 234 7.17 -0.05 -4.58
N ARG A 235 7.42 -0.45 -5.83
CA ARG A 235 8.31 0.27 -6.76
C ARG A 235 7.90 1.74 -6.95
N PHE A 236 6.59 2.02 -6.95
CA PHE A 236 6.09 3.39 -7.11
C PHE A 236 6.31 4.28 -5.88
N ARG A 237 6.51 3.70 -4.69
CA ARG A 237 6.60 4.43 -3.41
C ARG A 237 7.94 5.11 -3.20
N GLN A 238 8.98 4.57 -3.83
CA GLN A 238 10.33 5.11 -3.80
C GLN A 238 10.97 5.24 -2.40
N SER A 239 10.48 4.60 -1.34
CA SER A 239 10.92 4.85 0.05
C SER A 239 12.44 4.67 0.28
N SER A 240 13.00 5.54 1.12
CA SER A 240 14.42 5.57 1.49
C SER A 240 14.84 4.35 2.33
N VAL A 241 13.92 3.75 3.10
CA VAL A 241 14.22 2.57 3.93
C VAL A 241 14.12 1.24 3.18
N ASP A 242 13.65 1.27 1.93
CA ASP A 242 13.58 0.12 1.02
C ASP A 242 14.94 -0.08 0.34
N PRO A 243 15.66 -1.21 0.57
CA PRO A 243 16.95 -1.46 -0.07
C PRO A 243 16.78 -1.57 -1.58
N ARG A 244 17.55 -0.80 -2.33
CA ARG A 244 17.55 -0.90 -3.79
C ARG A 244 18.44 -2.04 -4.25
N LEU A 245 17.78 -3.04 -4.83
CA LEU A 245 18.39 -4.29 -5.24
C LEU A 245 18.74 -4.32 -6.72
N ASP A 246 18.09 -3.49 -7.55
CA ASP A 246 18.30 -3.40 -9.00
C ASP A 246 18.07 -4.72 -9.78
N PHE A 247 17.28 -5.65 -9.23
CA PHE A 247 16.73 -6.81 -9.92
C PHE A 247 15.28 -7.07 -9.48
N GLU A 248 14.57 -7.88 -10.25
CA GLU A 248 13.25 -8.43 -9.88
C GLU A 248 13.28 -9.95 -10.03
N ASP A 249 12.59 -10.65 -9.13
CA ASP A 249 12.49 -12.09 -9.16
C ASP A 249 11.05 -12.61 -9.08
N ARG A 250 10.88 -13.90 -9.34
CA ARG A 250 9.65 -14.63 -9.05
C ARG A 250 9.95 -15.80 -8.13
N PRO A 251 9.02 -16.20 -7.25
CA PRO A 251 9.19 -17.45 -6.51
C PRO A 251 9.26 -18.63 -7.49
N LEU A 252 10.10 -19.61 -7.15
CA LEU A 252 10.04 -20.93 -7.80
C LEU A 252 8.82 -21.71 -7.30
N THR A 253 8.24 -22.54 -8.17
CA THR A 253 7.19 -23.49 -7.77
C THR A 253 7.78 -24.65 -6.94
N ALA A 254 6.92 -25.42 -6.28
CA ALA A 254 7.35 -26.60 -5.53
C ALA A 254 8.07 -27.62 -6.43
N GLU A 255 7.60 -27.80 -7.66
CA GLU A 255 8.19 -28.70 -8.65
C GLU A 255 9.57 -28.21 -9.13
N GLU A 256 9.72 -26.90 -9.37
CA GLU A 256 11.00 -26.30 -9.74
C GLU A 256 12.03 -26.45 -8.61
N LYS A 257 11.61 -26.22 -7.36
CA LYS A 257 12.47 -26.41 -6.18
C LYS A 257 12.88 -27.87 -6.01
N SER A 258 11.93 -28.80 -6.16
CA SER A 258 12.18 -30.24 -6.08
C SER A 258 13.24 -30.70 -7.10
N LYS A 259 13.13 -30.26 -8.35
CA LYS A 259 14.12 -30.58 -9.41
C LYS A 259 15.54 -30.09 -9.11
N LEU A 260 15.68 -29.07 -8.27
CA LEU A 260 16.96 -28.47 -7.89
C LEU A 260 17.44 -28.91 -6.50
N GLY A 261 16.70 -29.79 -5.83
CA GLY A 261 16.99 -30.20 -4.45
C GLY A 261 16.93 -29.04 -3.46
N LEU A 262 16.01 -28.09 -3.67
CA LEU A 262 15.83 -26.90 -2.84
C LEU A 262 14.65 -27.06 -1.88
N PRO A 263 14.67 -26.40 -0.70
CA PRO A 263 13.54 -26.42 0.24
C PRO A 263 12.23 -25.98 -0.42
N PRO A 264 11.12 -26.76 -0.31
CA PRO A 264 9.85 -26.42 -0.94
C PRO A 264 9.25 -25.10 -0.43
N ASP A 265 9.49 -24.81 0.85
CA ASP A 265 9.10 -23.61 1.59
C ASP A 265 10.17 -22.51 1.57
N GLY A 266 11.28 -22.71 0.86
CA GLY A 266 12.41 -21.78 0.85
C GLY A 266 12.17 -20.51 0.04
N ILE A 267 13.10 -19.56 0.16
CA ILE A 267 13.09 -18.27 -0.54
C ILE A 267 13.52 -18.36 -2.01
N ALA A 268 13.78 -19.56 -2.53
CA ALA A 268 14.37 -19.72 -3.84
C ALA A 268 13.52 -19.09 -4.95
N SER A 269 14.14 -18.20 -5.73
CA SER A 269 13.49 -17.38 -6.74
C SER A 269 14.32 -17.27 -8.01
N GLN A 270 13.64 -17.13 -9.15
CA GLN A 270 14.28 -16.92 -10.45
C GLN A 270 14.32 -15.43 -10.78
N VAL A 271 15.50 -14.91 -11.11
CA VAL A 271 15.70 -13.55 -11.60
C VAL A 271 14.99 -13.38 -12.94
N LYS A 272 14.09 -12.39 -13.00
CA LYS A 272 13.32 -12.04 -14.20
C LYS A 272 13.79 -10.79 -14.88
N TYR A 273 14.36 -9.87 -14.11
CA TYR A 273 14.86 -8.62 -14.62
C TYR A 273 16.10 -8.19 -13.83
N VAL A 274 17.03 -7.56 -14.52
CA VAL A 274 18.20 -6.90 -13.93
C VAL A 274 18.28 -5.52 -14.55
N SER A 275 18.31 -4.49 -13.70
CA SER A 275 18.44 -3.11 -14.15
C SER A 275 19.85 -2.83 -14.69
N GLU A 276 19.96 -1.95 -15.68
CA GLU A 276 21.26 -1.43 -16.12
C GLU A 276 21.99 -0.67 -15.00
N PHE A 277 21.26 -0.14 -14.01
CA PHE A 277 21.88 0.46 -12.82
C PHE A 277 22.71 -0.52 -12.01
N ALA A 278 22.33 -1.81 -11.97
CA ALA A 278 23.11 -2.83 -11.27
C ALA A 278 24.52 -2.94 -11.86
N LYS A 279 24.62 -2.89 -13.19
CA LYS A 279 25.91 -2.94 -13.91
C LYS A 279 26.72 -1.66 -13.70
N ILE A 280 26.08 -0.50 -13.82
CA ILE A 280 26.73 0.81 -13.68
C ILE A 280 27.31 0.98 -12.27
N ARG A 281 26.53 0.59 -11.25
CA ARG A 281 26.92 0.71 -9.84
C ARG A 281 27.68 -0.50 -9.30
N LYS A 282 27.78 -1.57 -10.10
CA LYS A 282 28.37 -2.87 -9.70
C LYS A 282 27.75 -3.39 -8.39
N THR A 283 26.42 -3.32 -8.29
CA THR A 283 25.72 -3.79 -7.09
C THR A 283 25.76 -5.32 -6.98
N HIS A 284 25.70 -6.02 -8.11
CA HIS A 284 25.83 -7.47 -8.21
C HIS A 284 26.02 -7.89 -9.68
N ASP A 285 26.36 -9.16 -9.91
CA ASP A 285 26.54 -9.73 -11.25
C ASP A 285 25.41 -10.70 -11.69
N LEU A 286 24.22 -10.58 -11.08
CA LEU A 286 23.03 -11.38 -11.46
C LEU A 286 22.69 -11.22 -12.94
N ARG A 287 22.10 -12.28 -13.51
CA ARG A 287 21.61 -12.35 -14.89
C ARG A 287 20.17 -12.87 -14.88
N THR A 288 19.37 -12.44 -15.85
CA THR A 288 18.05 -13.02 -16.08
C THR A 288 18.17 -14.54 -16.26
N GLY A 289 17.34 -15.28 -15.53
CA GLY A 289 17.36 -16.74 -15.51
C GLY A 289 18.16 -17.36 -14.37
N ASP A 290 19.04 -16.61 -13.71
CA ASP A 290 19.70 -17.05 -12.47
C ASP A 290 18.65 -17.44 -11.41
N ILE A 291 19.00 -18.41 -10.57
CA ILE A 291 18.17 -18.82 -9.43
C ILE A 291 18.90 -18.45 -8.16
N ILE A 292 18.34 -17.54 -7.38
CA ILE A 292 18.85 -17.21 -6.05
C ILE A 292 18.22 -18.21 -5.08
N TYR A 293 19.03 -19.03 -4.40
CA TYR A 293 18.54 -20.04 -3.47
C TYR A 293 18.81 -19.70 -2.00
N ALA A 294 19.73 -18.78 -1.72
CA ALA A 294 20.07 -18.34 -0.37
C ALA A 294 20.48 -16.86 -0.33
N VAL A 295 20.27 -16.22 0.82
CA VAL A 295 20.82 -14.89 1.15
C VAL A 295 21.52 -14.99 2.50
N ASP A 296 22.81 -14.69 2.55
CA ASP A 296 23.68 -14.89 3.73
C ASP A 296 23.56 -16.30 4.34
N GLY A 297 23.45 -17.31 3.47
CA GLY A 297 23.26 -18.71 3.87
C GLY A 297 21.84 -19.07 4.33
N VAL A 298 20.91 -18.11 4.37
CA VAL A 298 19.51 -18.37 4.72
C VAL A 298 18.73 -18.82 3.49
N GLU A 299 18.18 -20.04 3.54
CA GLU A 299 17.36 -20.62 2.46
C GLU A 299 15.85 -20.57 2.74
N ARG A 300 15.45 -20.31 3.99
CA ARG A 300 14.04 -20.30 4.44
C ARG A 300 13.74 -19.06 5.26
N ASP A 301 12.53 -18.52 5.08
CA ASP A 301 11.98 -17.44 5.89
C ASP A 301 10.49 -17.67 6.07
N GLU A 302 9.96 -17.34 7.25
CA GLU A 302 8.54 -17.49 7.60
C GLU A 302 7.60 -16.66 6.71
N ILE A 303 8.09 -15.56 6.14
CA ILE A 303 7.29 -14.57 5.41
C ILE A 303 7.68 -14.57 3.93
N ALA A 304 8.99 -14.45 3.66
CA ALA A 304 9.50 -14.29 2.31
C ALA A 304 9.48 -15.61 1.54
N ASN A 305 9.00 -15.56 0.30
CA ASN A 305 9.07 -16.66 -0.66
C ASN A 305 9.98 -16.35 -1.85
N THR A 306 10.66 -15.21 -1.82
CA THR A 306 11.68 -14.82 -2.80
C THR A 306 12.88 -14.19 -2.12
N ALA A 307 14.04 -14.23 -2.77
CA ALA A 307 15.24 -13.54 -2.29
C ALA A 307 15.04 -12.02 -2.24
N GLU A 308 14.35 -11.44 -3.22
CA GLU A 308 14.03 -10.00 -3.23
C GLU A 308 13.21 -9.60 -1.99
N LEU A 309 12.14 -10.35 -1.69
CA LEU A 309 11.29 -10.07 -0.53
C LEU A 309 12.06 -10.26 0.79
N PHE A 310 12.92 -11.29 0.88
CA PHE A 310 13.77 -11.50 2.04
C PHE A 310 14.70 -10.30 2.27
N LEU A 311 15.43 -9.87 1.23
CA LEU A 311 16.32 -8.72 1.31
C LEU A 311 15.57 -7.46 1.74
N LYS A 312 14.39 -7.20 1.15
CA LYS A 312 13.55 -6.04 1.50
C LYS A 312 13.12 -6.03 2.96
N LEU A 313 12.70 -7.18 3.50
CA LEU A 313 12.20 -7.30 4.87
C LEU A 313 13.31 -7.39 5.92
N ARG A 314 14.44 -8.03 5.61
CA ARG A 314 15.46 -8.39 6.61
C ARG A 314 16.72 -7.53 6.56
N LYS A 315 17.02 -6.85 5.44
CA LYS A 315 18.22 -6.01 5.29
C LYS A 315 17.93 -4.53 5.39
N LYS A 316 18.88 -3.74 5.87
CA LYS A 316 18.79 -2.26 5.81
C LYS A 316 19.16 -1.77 4.41
N ALA A 317 18.59 -0.64 4.00
CA ALA A 317 19.02 0.02 2.77
C ALA A 317 20.50 0.43 2.90
N GLY A 318 21.31 0.13 1.87
CA GLY A 318 22.76 0.33 1.93
C GLY A 318 23.56 -0.86 2.46
N GLU A 319 22.89 -1.88 3.01
CA GLU A 319 23.55 -3.09 3.50
C GLU A 319 23.96 -3.99 2.33
N SER A 320 25.02 -4.77 2.55
CA SER A 320 25.48 -5.81 1.64
C SER A 320 24.99 -7.19 2.08
N ALA A 321 24.92 -8.13 1.15
CA ALA A 321 24.58 -9.52 1.40
C ALA A 321 25.40 -10.42 0.47
N THR A 322 25.49 -11.71 0.80
CA THR A 322 26.01 -12.76 -0.06
C THR A 322 24.86 -13.57 -0.63
N LEU A 323 24.75 -13.65 -1.94
CA LEU A 323 23.74 -14.47 -2.60
C LEU A 323 24.31 -15.85 -2.94
N GLY A 324 23.58 -16.90 -2.54
CA GLY A 324 23.73 -18.22 -3.12
C GLY A 324 22.94 -18.30 -4.42
N VAL A 325 23.62 -18.52 -5.55
CA VAL A 325 23.00 -18.52 -6.88
C VAL A 325 23.29 -19.82 -7.62
N ILE A 326 22.31 -20.34 -8.36
CA ILE A 326 22.47 -21.39 -9.37
C ILE A 326 22.47 -20.72 -10.74
N ARG A 327 23.57 -20.87 -11.47
CA ARG A 327 23.73 -20.41 -12.86
C ARG A 327 24.24 -21.56 -13.72
N SER A 328 23.52 -21.89 -14.78
CA SER A 328 23.86 -23.02 -15.66
C SER A 328 24.12 -24.34 -14.90
N GLY A 329 23.34 -24.60 -13.85
CA GLY A 329 23.47 -25.79 -12.99
C GLY A 329 24.58 -25.74 -11.95
N GLN A 330 25.44 -24.71 -11.94
CA GLN A 330 26.50 -24.55 -10.95
C GLN A 330 26.06 -23.65 -9.81
N ARG A 331 26.36 -24.06 -8.56
CA ARG A 331 26.18 -23.22 -7.37
C ARG A 331 27.38 -22.28 -7.24
N ILE A 332 27.10 -20.99 -7.19
CA ILE A 332 28.09 -19.92 -6.98
C ILE A 332 27.64 -19.04 -5.81
N GLN A 333 28.60 -18.38 -5.18
CA GLN A 333 28.34 -17.29 -4.23
C GLN A 333 28.68 -15.99 -4.93
N MET A 334 27.88 -14.94 -4.73
CA MET A 334 28.18 -13.61 -5.25
C MET A 334 27.81 -12.52 -4.25
N PRO A 335 28.58 -11.43 -4.17
CA PRO A 335 28.19 -10.28 -3.36
C PRO A 335 27.00 -9.55 -3.99
N LEU A 336 26.17 -8.98 -3.13
CA LEU A 336 25.16 -7.99 -3.46
C LEU A 336 25.35 -6.78 -2.56
N HIS A 337 25.38 -5.58 -3.15
CA HIS A 337 25.38 -4.31 -2.45
C HIS A 337 24.07 -3.59 -2.74
N SER A 338 23.25 -3.38 -1.71
CA SER A 338 22.08 -2.52 -1.84
C SER A 338 22.47 -1.05 -1.62
N TYR A 339 21.61 -0.13 -2.01
CA TYR A 339 21.77 1.29 -1.67
C TYR A 339 20.46 1.88 -1.17
N GLN A 340 20.58 2.99 -0.47
CA GLN A 340 19.48 3.82 -0.01
C GLN A 340 19.13 4.87 -1.07
N LEU A 341 17.84 5.02 -1.36
CA LEU A 341 17.39 6.15 -2.17
C LEU A 341 17.50 7.43 -1.33
N SER A 342 17.96 8.52 -1.95
CA SER A 342 17.76 9.87 -1.43
C SER A 342 16.75 10.57 -2.34
N PHE A 343 15.60 10.99 -1.80
CA PHE A 343 14.56 11.67 -2.57
C PHE A 343 15.00 13.00 -3.18
N ARG A 344 16.08 13.61 -2.67
CA ARG A 344 16.68 14.84 -3.18
C ARG A 344 18.20 14.78 -2.97
N LYS A 345 18.94 15.17 -4.00
CA LYS A 345 20.35 15.60 -3.86
C LYS A 345 20.37 17.07 -3.51
#